data_AF-A0A0W0VJI9-F1
#
_entry.id   AF-A0A0W0VJI9-F1
#
_cell.length_a   1.000
_cell.length_b   1.000
_cell.length_c   1.000
_cell.angle_alpha   90.00
_cell.angle_beta   90.00
_cell.angle_gamma   90.00
#
_symmetry.space_group_name_H-M   'P 1'
#
loop_
_entity.id
_entity.type
_entity.pdbx_description
1 polymer ?
#
loop_
_entity_poly.entity_id
_entity_poly.type
_entity_poly.pdbx_seq_one_letter_code
_entity_poly.pdbx_strand_id
1 'polypeptide(L)' 'MNIVTVPFEEPLVVNINGTIVQIVAFKTPEHGNIKFGVNAPRSIEVHREEIYHAIKQKQQDND' A
#
# COMPACT_ATOMS: atom_id res chain seq x y z
N MET A 1 15.00 2.96 -3.83
CA MET A 1 13.98 2.08 -4.44
C MET A 1 14.48 0.66 -4.33
N ASN A 2 13.69 -0.25 -3.74
CA ASN A 2 14.00 -1.67 -3.67
C ASN A 2 12.95 -2.41 -4.52
N ILE A 3 13.39 -3.27 -5.43
CA ILE A 3 12.52 -4.01 -6.34
C ILE A 3 12.58 -5.48 -5.98
N VAL A 4 11.42 -6.07 -5.71
CA VAL A 4 11.29 -7.48 -5.35
C VAL A 4 10.19 -8.12 -6.17
N THR A 5 10.36 -9.41 -6.49
CA THR A 5 9.31 -10.21 -7.13
C THR A 5 8.41 -10.79 -6.04
N VAL A 6 7.12 -10.50 -6.12
CA VAL A 6 6.12 -11.04 -5.18
C VAL A 6 5.28 -12.11 -5.87
N PRO A 7 5.16 -13.33 -5.29
CA PRO A 7 4.17 -14.29 -5.74
C PRO A 7 2.76 -13.80 -5.45
N PHE A 8 1.80 -14.23 -6.27
CA PHE A 8 0.38 -13.97 -6.01
C PHE A 8 -0.10 -14.85 -4.85
N GLU A 9 -1.08 -14.34 -4.09
CA GLU A 9 -1.74 -15.04 -2.97
C GLU A 9 -0.84 -15.37 -1.78
N GLU A 10 0.41 -14.87 -1.79
CA GLU A 10 1.36 -15.00 -0.69
C GLU A 10 1.63 -13.63 -0.04
N PRO A 11 1.73 -13.56 1.31
CA PRO A 11 1.98 -12.31 2.01
C PRO A 11 3.45 -11.89 1.95
N LEU A 12 3.69 -10.71 1.39
CA LEU A 12 4.93 -9.96 1.62
C LEU A 12 4.83 -9.25 2.98
N VAL A 13 5.76 -9.57 3.88
CA VAL A 13 5.86 -8.94 5.20
C VAL A 13 6.83 -7.76 5.14
N VAL A 14 6.36 -6.59 5.54
CA VAL A 14 7.14 -5.36 5.63
C VAL A 14 7.20 -4.90 7.09
N ASN A 15 8.41 -4.62 7.58
CA ASN A 15 8.62 -4.03 8.89
C ASN A 15 8.87 -2.52 8.72
N ILE A 16 7.94 -1.72 9.25
CA ILE A 16 8.01 -0.26 9.25
C ILE A 16 8.20 0.20 10.68
N ASN A 17 9.43 0.59 11.04
CA ASN A 17 9.78 1.09 12.38
C ASN A 17 9.32 0.16 13.53
N GLY A 18 9.47 -1.16 13.37
CA GLY A 18 9.02 -2.16 14.33
C GLY A 18 7.55 -2.59 14.17
N THR A 19 6.79 -1.97 13.27
CA THR A 19 5.40 -2.32 12.97
C THR A 19 5.33 -3.26 11.78
N ILE A 20 4.63 -4.37 11.95
CA ILE A 20 4.46 -5.38 10.89
C ILE A 20 3.25 -5.01 10.02
N VAL A 21 3.48 -4.92 8.72
CA VAL A 21 2.44 -4.76 7.68
C VAL A 21 2.55 -5.93 6.71
N GLN A 22 1.42 -6.49 6.29
CA GLN A 22 1.39 -7.56 5.29
C GLN A 22 0.70 -7.06 4.02
N ILE A 23 1.27 -7.41 2.88
CA ILE A 23 0.76 -7.05 1.55
C ILE A 23 0.59 -8.35 0.76
N VAL A 24 -0.59 -8.56 0.17
CA VAL A 24 -0.87 -9.72 -0.67
C VAL A 24 -1.31 -9.24 -2.05
N ALA A 25 -0.66 -9.76 -3.10
CA ALA A 25 -1.05 -9.49 -4.48
C ALA A 25 -2.07 -10.52 -4.97
N PHE A 26 -3.13 -10.07 -5.63
CA PHE A 26 -4.16 -10.91 -6.23
C PHE A 26 -4.32 -10.57 -7.71
N LYS A 27 -4.47 -11.62 -8.54
CA LYS A 27 -4.81 -11.45 -9.94
C LYS A 27 -6.22 -10.92 -10.08
N THR A 28 -6.44 -10.04 -11.04
CA THR A 28 -7.78 -9.59 -11.44
C THR A 28 -8.11 -10.10 -12.85
N PRO A 29 -9.40 -10.23 -13.21
CA PRO A 29 -9.80 -10.58 -14.57
C PRO A 29 -9.37 -9.54 -15.62
N GLU A 30 -9.23 -8.28 -15.20
CA GLU A 30 -8.80 -7.18 -16.06
C GLU A 30 -7.26 -7.20 -16.23
N HIS A 31 -6.82 -7.24 -17.47
CA HIS A 31 -5.41 -7.26 -17.82
C HIS A 31 -4.72 -5.95 -17.44
N GLY A 32 -3.55 -6.06 -16.80
CA GLY A 32 -2.77 -4.90 -16.33
C GLY A 32 -3.15 -4.42 -14.94
N ASN A 33 -4.30 -4.85 -14.41
CA ASN A 33 -4.71 -4.55 -13.04
C ASN A 33 -4.25 -5.64 -12.07
N ILE A 34 -3.87 -5.20 -10.87
CA ILE A 34 -3.50 -6.07 -9.75
C ILE A 34 -4.22 -5.54 -8.52
N LYS A 35 -4.88 -6.44 -7.78
CA LYS A 35 -5.49 -6.09 -6.49
C LYS A 35 -4.48 -6.35 -5.38
N PHE A 36 -4.29 -5.37 -4.50
CA PHE A 36 -3.50 -5.53 -3.29
C PHE A 36 -4.40 -5.60 -2.06
N GLY A 37 -4.24 -6.65 -1.26
CA GLY A 37 -4.74 -6.68 0.12
C GLY A 37 -3.65 -6.15 1.04
N VAL A 38 -4.00 -5.20 1.91
CA VAL A 38 -3.07 -4.65 2.91
C VAL A 38 -3.64 -4.91 4.29
N ASN A 39 -2.88 -5.62 5.12
CA ASN A 39 -3.18 -5.82 6.53
C ASN A 39 -2.19 -4.99 7.35
N ALA A 40 -2.69 -3.94 7.99
CA ALA A 40 -1.91 -3.02 8.80
C ALA A 40 -2.69 -2.66 10.09
N PRO A 41 -2.00 -2.35 11.19
CA PRO A 41 -2.65 -1.78 12.38
C PRO A 41 -3.30 -0.43 12.06
N ARG A 42 -4.36 -0.07 12.80
CA ARG A 42 -5.09 1.20 12.62
C ARG A 42 -4.24 2.46 12.84
N SER A 43 -3.09 2.33 13.51
CA SER A 43 -2.13 3.41 13.69
C SER A 43 -1.32 3.73 12.43
N ILE A 44 -1.37 2.86 11.41
CA ILE A 44 -0.70 3.06 10.12
C ILE A 44 -1.76 3.43 9.09
N GLU A 45 -1.67 4.66 8.58
CA GLU A 45 -2.50 5.08 7.47
C GLU A 45 -2.03 4.45 6.17
N VAL A 46 -2.97 3.87 5.42
CA VAL A 46 -2.71 3.23 4.14
C VAL A 46 -3.51 3.97 3.08
N HIS A 47 -2.82 4.61 2.16
CA HIS A 47 -3.42 5.38 1.08
C HIS A 47 -2.87 4.88 -0.26
N ARG A 48 -3.67 5.04 -1.32
CA ARG A 48 -3.10 5.04 -2.67
C ARG A 48 -2.28 6.32 -2.86
N GLU A 49 -1.19 6.25 -3.61
CA GLU A 49 -0.25 7.37 -3.75
C GLU A 49 -0.94 8.65 -4.24
N GLU A 50 -1.79 8.54 -5.25
CA GLU A 50 -2.56 9.67 -5.79
C GLU A 50 -3.47 10.32 -4.76
N ILE A 51 -4.05 9.52 -3.85
CA ILE A 51 -4.92 10.00 -2.78
C ILE A 51 -4.09 10.66 -1.67
N TYR A 52 -2.95 10.06 -1.31
CA TYR A 52 -2.04 10.63 -0.32
C TYR A 52 -1.57 12.03 -0.73
N HIS A 53 -1.17 12.21 -1.99
CA HIS A 53 -0.77 13.53 -2.50
C HIS A 53 -1.92 14.54 -2.50
N ALA A 54 -3.13 14.13 -2.91
CA ALA A 54 -4.30 15.00 -2.90
C ALA A 54 -4.69 15.46 -1.48
N ILE A 55 -4.56 14.59 -0.47
CA ILE A 55 -4.81 14.94 0.94
C ILE A 55 -3.76 15.95 1.42
N LYS A 56 -2.49 15.72 1.11
CA LYS A 56 -1.37 16.56 1.57
C LYS A 56 -1.42 17.97 0.96
N GLN A 57 -1.78 18.08 -0.33
CA GLN A 57 -1.96 19.38 -0.99
C GLN A 57 -3.05 20.21 -0.30
N LYS A 58 -4.20 19.61 -0.01
CA LYS A 58 -5.30 20.28 0.70
C LYS A 58 -4.94 20.73 2.12
N GLN A 59 -4.03 20.02 2.79
CA GLN A 59 -3.57 20.44 4.12
C GLN A 59 -2.64 21.66 4.02
N GLN A 60 -1.76 21.69 3.01
CA GLN A 60 -0.84 22.79 2.78
C GLN A 60 -1.54 24.08 2.29
N ASP A 61 -2.63 23.96 1.52
CA ASP A 61 -3.39 25.12 1.04
C ASP A 61 -4.24 25.81 2.14
N ASN A 62 -4.41 25.17 3.30
CA ASN A 62 -5.20 25.69 4.42
C ASN A 62 -4.35 26.32 5.54
N ASP A 63 -3.02 26.39 5.38
CA ASP A 63 -2.06 27.08 6.24
C ASP A 63 -1.55 28.38 5.57
#